data_AF-A0A2K3E190-F1
#
_entry.id   AF-A0A2K3E190-F1
#
_cell.length_a   1.000
_cell.length_b   1.000
_cell.length_c   1.000
_cell.angle_alpha   90.00
_cell.angle_beta   90.00
_cell.angle_gamma   90.00
#
_symmetry.space_group_name_H-M   'P 1'
#
loop_
_entity.id
_entity.type
_entity.pdbx_description
1 polymer ?
#
loop_
_entity_poly.entity_id
_entity_poly.type
_entity_poly.pdbx_seq_one_letter_code
_entity_poly.pdbx_strand_id
1 'polypeptide(L)'
;MAAESASPLQYQSGFGNEFSSEALPGALPQTQNNPKTCPYGLYAEQLSGTHFTAPRVLNRRSWLYRIRPSVTHEPFHPINFPNETLTADFTGGTVTPNQLRWRPFPVPSEPVDWVRGLFTLCGTGKAATKEGFAIHVYTCNQSMDTSALANADGDFLIVPQQGALRLKTELGLLDVAPGEIAVVPRGVRFSVVLRCAAARGYVLETFQGHFTLPDLGPIGSNGLASPRDFLHPVAWYEDVEGVSYQVLHKLEGHLFTAHQTFSPFNVVAWHGNYVPYKYDLARFCPVNAVAFDHPDPSIFTVLTVPGLVPGSPPTADFVIFPPRWLVAEHTFRPPYYHRNTASEFMGLIRGQYEAKQDGGFLPGGASLHLCMTPHGPDTATFERAAGEGAAAAAPDGPAHLGHDTLAFMFETTAIPRITPAALGCPAVDRDYYKCWVGLKSHFSPTAVPGKSKLGHADGGSGVAPGAGPHSDANGNGNGNSALGAEAGKDSAVAAAVVAAGLGLLTQEPAGVHV
;
A
#
# COMPACT_ATOMS: atom_id res chain seq x y z
N MET A 1 33.21 17.87 8.24
CA MET A 1 32.71 18.47 9.49
C MET A 1 32.38 17.34 10.44
N ALA A 2 32.91 17.40 11.67
CA ALA A 2 32.69 16.36 12.68
C ALA A 2 31.19 16.17 12.90
N ALA A 3 30.71 14.95 12.77
CA ALA A 3 29.36 14.59 13.18
C ALA A 3 29.30 14.74 14.70
N GLU A 4 28.75 15.86 15.18
CA GLU A 4 28.23 15.90 16.54
C GLU A 4 27.31 14.69 16.69
N SER A 5 27.65 13.80 17.63
CA SER A 5 26.80 12.68 18.00
C SER A 5 25.55 13.23 18.69
N ALA A 6 24.62 13.74 17.89
CA ALA A 6 23.32 14.17 18.36
C ALA A 6 22.67 12.98 19.08
N SER A 7 22.19 13.22 20.31
CA SER A 7 21.48 12.21 21.08
C SER A 7 20.31 11.64 20.26
N PRO A 8 19.96 10.35 20.44
CA PRO A 8 18.80 9.76 19.77
C PRO A 8 17.55 10.60 19.99
N LEU A 9 16.75 10.80 18.94
CA LEU A 9 15.46 11.49 19.07
C LEU A 9 14.54 10.70 20.01
N GLN A 10 13.79 11.44 20.83
CA GLN A 10 12.75 10.88 21.69
C GLN A 10 11.40 10.90 20.97
N TYR A 11 10.56 9.91 21.29
CA TYR A 11 9.24 9.75 20.68
C TYR A 11 8.19 9.39 21.74
N GLN A 12 6.93 9.71 21.44
CA GLN A 12 5.77 9.20 22.17
C GLN A 12 5.16 8.03 21.39
N SER A 13 4.75 6.96 22.08
CA SER A 13 4.18 5.76 21.46
C SER A 13 2.66 5.71 21.55
N GLY A 14 2.00 5.16 20.52
CA GLY A 14 0.59 4.77 20.58
C GLY A 14 -0.27 5.36 19.48
N PHE A 15 -0.59 4.56 18.46
CA PHE A 15 -1.45 4.97 17.36
C PHE A 15 -2.81 5.48 17.82
N GLY A 16 -3.17 6.70 17.40
CA GLY A 16 -4.48 7.30 17.66
C GLY A 16 -4.66 7.92 19.06
N ASN A 17 -3.60 7.99 19.88
CA ASN A 17 -3.65 8.66 21.18
C ASN A 17 -3.97 10.17 21.06
N GLU A 18 -4.46 10.75 22.15
CA GLU A 18 -4.39 12.20 22.40
C GLU A 18 -3.08 12.49 23.15
N PHE A 19 -2.10 13.03 22.43
CA PHE A 19 -0.77 13.33 22.95
C PHE A 19 -0.69 14.75 23.50
N SER A 20 0.29 14.98 24.37
CA SER A 20 0.69 16.30 24.86
C SER A 20 2.21 16.37 24.86
N SER A 21 2.78 17.42 24.27
CA SER A 21 4.23 17.59 24.18
C SER A 21 4.62 19.05 24.33
N GLU A 22 5.67 19.32 25.09
CA GLU A 22 6.22 20.66 25.28
C GLU A 22 7.74 20.64 25.27
N ALA A 23 8.36 21.55 24.50
CA ALA A 23 9.81 21.72 24.46
C ALA A 23 10.31 22.61 25.61
N LEU A 24 9.43 23.44 26.18
CA LEU A 24 9.69 24.27 27.34
C LEU A 24 8.68 23.92 28.46
N PRO A 25 9.11 23.81 29.72
CA PRO A 25 8.22 23.44 30.82
C PRO A 25 7.04 24.41 30.96
N GLY A 26 5.82 23.88 31.03
CA GLY A 26 4.60 24.67 31.20
C GLY A 26 4.23 25.52 29.99
N ALA A 27 4.71 25.18 28.79
CA ALA A 27 4.33 25.86 27.55
C ALA A 27 2.92 25.50 27.11
N LEU A 28 2.42 24.32 27.49
CA LEU A 28 0.99 23.99 27.35
C LEU A 28 0.15 24.74 28.38
N PRO A 29 -0.92 25.44 27.98
CA PRO A 29 -1.87 25.99 28.95
C PRO A 29 -2.59 24.86 29.70
N GLN A 30 -2.71 25.00 31.02
CA GLN A 30 -3.13 23.89 31.89
C GLN A 30 -4.64 23.58 31.87
N THR A 31 -5.49 24.59 31.69
CA THR A 31 -6.94 24.46 31.93
C THR A 31 -7.82 24.67 30.70
N GLN A 32 -7.26 25.17 29.60
CA GLN A 32 -8.02 25.55 28.40
C GLN A 32 -7.12 25.61 27.17
N ASN A 33 -7.69 25.43 25.97
CA ASN A 33 -6.92 25.50 24.72
C ASN A 33 -6.64 26.94 24.27
N ASN A 34 -7.53 27.88 24.62
CA ASN A 34 -7.49 29.27 24.13
C ASN A 34 -7.41 30.26 25.31
N PRO A 35 -6.27 30.36 26.01
CA PRO A 35 -6.09 31.37 27.04
C PRO A 35 -6.05 32.78 26.43
N LYS A 36 -6.46 33.80 27.21
CA LYS A 36 -6.30 35.21 26.80
C LYS A 36 -4.83 35.56 26.53
N THR A 37 -3.92 34.93 27.29
CA THR A 37 -2.47 35.06 27.14
C THR A 37 -1.89 33.66 27.26
N CYS A 38 -1.30 33.13 26.19
CA CYS A 38 -0.63 31.83 26.26
C CYS A 38 0.66 31.94 27.09
N PRO A 39 1.08 30.84 27.74
CA PRO A 39 2.44 30.74 28.28
C PRO A 39 3.49 31.17 27.27
N TYR A 40 4.56 31.81 27.75
CA TYR A 40 5.65 32.35 26.92
C TYR A 40 5.23 33.38 25.85
N GLY A 41 3.99 33.90 25.90
CA GLY A 41 3.49 34.82 24.88
C GLY A 41 3.23 34.17 23.51
N LEU A 42 3.06 32.83 23.48
CA LEU A 42 2.81 32.08 22.26
C LEU A 42 1.44 32.39 21.65
N TYR A 43 1.27 32.01 20.38
CA TYR A 43 -0.02 32.00 19.70
C TYR A 43 -0.62 30.59 19.75
N ALA A 44 -1.89 30.49 20.15
CA ALA A 44 -2.66 29.25 20.00
C ALA A 44 -3.20 29.15 18.57
N GLU A 45 -2.96 28.02 17.92
CA GLU A 45 -3.43 27.71 16.57
C GLU A 45 -3.99 26.28 16.55
N GLN A 46 -5.15 26.06 15.94
CA GLN A 46 -5.70 24.72 15.80
C GLN A 46 -5.53 24.23 14.35
N LEU A 47 -4.88 23.08 14.20
CA LEU A 47 -4.88 22.31 12.97
C LEU A 47 -6.01 21.27 13.03
N SER A 48 -7.00 21.41 12.16
CA SER A 48 -8.15 20.50 12.07
C SER A 48 -7.96 19.54 10.89
N GLY A 49 -7.73 18.26 11.19
CA GLY A 49 -7.58 17.21 10.17
C GLY A 49 -8.93 16.70 9.64
N THR A 50 -9.98 16.81 10.45
CA THR A 50 -11.36 16.45 10.08
C THR A 50 -12.33 17.63 10.22
N HIS A 51 -13.54 17.49 9.67
CA HIS A 51 -14.62 18.41 9.99
C HIS A 51 -14.96 18.38 11.50
N PHE A 52 -15.42 19.50 12.05
CA PHE A 52 -15.61 19.67 13.50
C PHE A 52 -16.58 18.67 14.12
N THR A 53 -17.60 18.26 13.37
CA THR A 53 -18.65 17.34 13.81
C THR A 53 -18.33 15.86 13.58
N ALA A 54 -17.10 15.52 13.17
CA ALA A 54 -16.70 14.13 13.00
C ALA A 54 -16.89 13.37 14.33
N PRO A 55 -17.41 12.12 14.30
CA PRO A 55 -17.51 11.29 15.49
C PRO A 55 -16.18 11.26 16.24
N ARG A 56 -16.20 11.29 17.58
CA ARG A 56 -14.98 11.44 18.39
C ARG A 56 -13.86 10.45 18.02
N VAL A 57 -14.22 9.21 17.71
CA VAL A 57 -13.27 8.16 17.30
C VAL A 57 -12.56 8.45 15.97
N LEU A 58 -13.21 9.20 15.07
CA LEU A 58 -12.69 9.63 13.77
C LEU A 58 -12.16 11.07 13.78
N ASN A 59 -12.53 11.88 14.78
CA ASN A 59 -12.16 13.29 14.84
C ASN A 59 -10.64 13.43 15.01
N ARG A 60 -10.00 14.23 14.16
CA ARG A 60 -8.56 14.49 14.19
C ARG A 60 -8.29 15.99 14.27
N ARG A 61 -7.58 16.40 15.33
CA ARG A 61 -7.16 17.79 15.54
C ARG A 61 -5.95 17.90 16.48
N SER A 62 -5.15 18.92 16.26
CA SER A 62 -4.03 19.30 17.14
C SER A 62 -4.04 20.79 17.42
N TRP A 63 -3.80 21.15 18.68
CA TRP A 63 -3.53 22.51 19.12
C TRP A 63 -2.02 22.73 19.14
N LEU A 64 -1.59 23.83 18.54
CA LEU A 64 -0.20 24.24 18.38
C LEU A 64 -0.02 25.57 19.14
N TYR A 65 0.99 25.64 20.00
CA TYR A 65 1.41 26.86 20.69
C TYR A 65 2.74 27.30 20.11
N ARG A 66 2.67 28.32 19.25
CA ARG A 66 3.76 28.68 18.32
C ARG A 66 4.20 30.14 18.46
N ILE A 67 5.43 30.41 18.07
CA ILE A 67 6.06 31.75 18.22
C ILE A 67 5.43 32.77 17.28
N ARG A 68 5.18 32.38 16.02
CA ARG A 68 4.47 33.20 15.02
C ARG A 68 3.41 32.34 14.32
N PRO A 69 2.18 32.84 14.14
CA PRO A 69 1.08 32.04 13.57
C PRO A 69 1.29 31.73 12.08
N SER A 70 0.72 30.63 11.59
CA SER A 70 0.89 30.16 10.21
C SER A 70 0.43 31.14 9.14
N VAL A 71 -0.47 32.08 9.50
CA VAL A 71 -1.06 33.08 8.62
C VAL A 71 -0.08 34.19 8.21
N THR A 72 1.04 34.36 8.92
CA THR A 72 2.02 35.41 8.60
C THR A 72 2.97 34.95 7.51
N HIS A 73 2.61 35.22 6.25
CA HIS A 73 3.43 34.96 5.06
C HIS A 73 3.06 35.96 3.94
N GLU A 74 3.92 36.07 2.92
CA GLU A 74 3.58 36.79 1.69
C GLU A 74 2.52 36.03 0.87
N PRO A 75 1.80 36.66 -0.08
CA PRO A 75 0.86 35.94 -0.94
C PRO A 75 1.51 34.74 -1.65
N PHE A 76 0.74 33.66 -1.81
CA PHE A 76 1.18 32.50 -2.58
C PHE A 76 1.19 32.81 -4.07
N HIS A 77 2.26 32.39 -4.75
CA HIS A 77 2.41 32.51 -6.20
C HIS A 77 2.66 31.13 -6.82
N PRO A 78 2.14 30.85 -8.03
CA PRO A 78 2.49 29.63 -8.75
C PRO A 78 4.00 29.52 -8.93
N ILE A 79 4.54 28.32 -8.74
CA ILE A 79 5.96 28.09 -8.99
C ILE A 79 6.16 27.88 -10.49
N ASN A 80 7.01 28.70 -11.11
CA ASN A 80 7.45 28.54 -12.51
C ASN A 80 8.46 27.38 -12.67
N PHE A 81 8.20 26.25 -12.03
CA PHE A 81 9.00 25.04 -12.18
C PHE A 81 8.10 23.95 -12.75
N PRO A 82 8.45 23.36 -13.90
CA PRO A 82 7.69 22.26 -14.46
C PRO A 82 7.90 21.04 -13.56
N ASN A 83 7.04 20.85 -12.57
CA ASN A 83 6.82 19.53 -11.99
C ASN A 83 5.65 18.88 -12.76
N GLU A 84 5.79 18.79 -14.09
CA GLU A 84 4.80 18.17 -15.00
C GLU A 84 4.47 16.73 -14.60
N THR A 85 5.31 16.15 -13.75
CA THR A 85 5.20 14.81 -13.22
C THR A 85 4.37 14.73 -11.95
N LEU A 86 3.98 15.86 -11.33
CA LEU A 86 2.99 15.90 -10.25
C LEU A 86 1.61 16.16 -10.83
N THR A 87 0.66 15.29 -10.49
CA THR A 87 -0.77 15.50 -10.75
C THR A 87 -1.60 15.03 -9.58
N ALA A 88 -2.75 15.67 -9.39
CA ALA A 88 -3.79 15.23 -8.48
C ALA A 88 -5.17 15.19 -9.14
N ASP A 89 -5.23 15.22 -10.47
CA ASP A 89 -6.44 14.93 -11.26
C ASP A 89 -6.11 13.84 -12.28
N PHE A 90 -6.79 12.69 -12.13
CA PHE A 90 -6.54 11.51 -12.93
C PHE A 90 -7.57 11.31 -14.05
N THR A 91 -8.48 12.26 -14.28
CA THR A 91 -9.54 12.17 -15.30
C THR A 91 -8.97 11.96 -16.71
N GLY A 92 -7.82 12.57 -17.02
CA GLY A 92 -7.12 12.44 -18.31
C GLY A 92 -6.02 11.38 -18.35
N GLY A 93 -5.86 10.57 -17.30
CA GLY A 93 -4.79 9.58 -17.23
C GLY A 93 -4.99 8.40 -18.19
N THR A 94 -3.90 7.70 -18.52
CA THR A 94 -3.92 6.57 -19.45
C THR A 94 -4.39 5.29 -18.77
N VAL A 95 -5.03 4.41 -19.52
CA VAL A 95 -5.35 3.03 -19.10
C VAL A 95 -4.72 2.03 -20.05
N THR A 96 -4.24 0.92 -19.50
CA THR A 96 -3.79 -0.25 -20.27
C THR A 96 -4.13 -1.50 -19.46
N PRO A 97 -4.53 -2.62 -20.07
CA PRO A 97 -4.74 -3.87 -19.33
C PRO A 97 -3.43 -4.63 -19.08
N ASN A 98 -2.32 -4.19 -19.67
CA ASN A 98 -1.02 -4.87 -19.60
C ASN A 98 -0.45 -4.80 -18.18
N GLN A 99 0.23 -5.87 -17.75
CA GLN A 99 1.05 -5.81 -16.55
C GLN A 99 2.19 -4.80 -16.77
N LEU A 100 2.41 -3.90 -15.81
CA LEU A 100 3.52 -2.95 -15.87
C LEU A 100 4.58 -3.28 -14.84
N ARG A 101 5.84 -3.09 -15.20
CA ARG A 101 6.99 -3.17 -14.30
C ARG A 101 7.94 -2.03 -14.60
N TRP A 102 8.43 -1.37 -13.56
CA TRP A 102 9.46 -0.35 -13.63
C TRP A 102 10.73 -0.86 -12.94
N ARG A 103 11.86 -0.65 -13.60
CA ARG A 103 13.19 -0.77 -13.00
C ARG A 103 13.40 0.33 -11.95
N PRO A 104 14.42 0.21 -11.09
CA PRO A 104 14.71 1.25 -10.10
C PRO A 104 14.90 2.63 -10.72
N PHE A 105 14.22 3.63 -10.19
CA PHE A 105 14.31 5.00 -10.67
C PHE A 105 15.70 5.57 -10.35
N PRO A 106 16.38 6.24 -11.32
CA PRO A 106 17.72 6.76 -11.12
C PRO A 106 17.70 7.95 -10.15
N VAL A 107 18.75 8.05 -9.33
CA VAL A 107 19.01 9.26 -8.53
C VAL A 107 19.47 10.36 -9.50
N PRO A 108 18.91 11.59 -9.41
CA PRO A 108 19.30 12.69 -10.27
C PRO A 108 20.76 13.10 -10.05
N SER A 109 21.37 13.65 -11.12
CA SER A 109 22.74 14.17 -11.08
C SER A 109 22.79 15.65 -10.66
N GLU A 110 21.74 16.37 -11.03
CA GLU A 110 21.46 17.76 -10.76
C GLU A 110 20.85 17.93 -9.35
N PRO A 111 21.00 19.09 -8.70
CA PRO A 111 20.46 19.31 -7.36
C PRO A 111 18.92 19.27 -7.33
N VAL A 112 18.38 18.24 -6.67
CA VAL A 112 16.94 17.97 -6.57
C VAL A 112 16.59 17.67 -5.12
N ASP A 113 15.71 18.50 -4.55
CA ASP A 113 15.12 18.27 -3.23
C ASP A 113 13.98 17.23 -3.28
N TRP A 114 13.46 16.84 -2.11
CA TRP A 114 12.43 15.81 -2.04
C TRP A 114 11.13 16.15 -2.77
N VAL A 115 10.70 17.43 -2.76
CA VAL A 115 9.44 17.85 -3.41
C VAL A 115 9.59 17.86 -4.92
N ARG A 116 10.71 18.38 -5.42
CA ARG A 116 11.04 18.37 -6.85
C ARG A 116 11.31 16.97 -7.37
N GLY A 117 11.77 16.08 -6.50
CA GLY A 117 12.03 14.67 -6.82
C GLY A 117 10.78 13.79 -6.91
N LEU A 118 9.60 14.29 -6.56
CA LEU A 118 8.35 13.52 -6.66
C LEU A 118 7.92 13.31 -8.12
N PHE A 119 7.62 12.05 -8.45
CA PHE A 119 7.18 11.60 -9.76
C PHE A 119 5.91 10.77 -9.61
N THR A 120 4.76 11.30 -10.03
CA THR A 120 3.47 10.60 -9.96
C THR A 120 3.40 9.50 -11.01
N LEU A 121 3.25 8.26 -10.56
CA LEU A 121 3.11 7.08 -11.41
C LEU A 121 1.69 6.90 -11.90
N CYS A 122 0.75 6.86 -10.96
CA CYS A 122 -0.65 6.61 -11.21
C CYS A 122 -1.50 7.08 -10.03
N GLY A 123 -2.81 7.08 -10.21
CA GLY A 123 -3.76 7.42 -9.16
C GLY A 123 -5.19 7.36 -9.67
N THR A 124 -6.13 7.81 -8.85
CA THR A 124 -7.55 7.86 -9.21
C THR A 124 -8.21 9.08 -8.59
N GLY A 125 -9.39 9.44 -9.11
CA GLY A 125 -10.16 10.57 -8.62
C GLY A 125 -9.43 11.90 -8.81
N LYS A 126 -9.73 12.85 -7.91
CA LYS A 126 -9.14 14.19 -7.90
C LYS A 126 -9.09 14.78 -6.50
N ALA A 127 -7.99 15.45 -6.18
CA ALA A 127 -7.81 16.11 -4.88
C ALA A 127 -8.86 17.18 -4.61
N ALA A 128 -9.33 17.88 -5.66
CA ALA A 128 -10.37 18.91 -5.58
C ALA A 128 -11.67 18.42 -4.92
N THR A 129 -12.04 17.16 -5.15
CA THR A 129 -13.21 16.52 -4.55
C THR A 129 -12.88 15.62 -3.37
N LYS A 130 -11.61 15.61 -2.92
CA LYS A 130 -11.12 14.77 -1.82
C LYS A 130 -11.42 13.28 -2.03
N GLU A 131 -11.29 12.84 -3.28
CA GLU A 131 -11.62 11.49 -3.71
C GLU A 131 -10.40 10.83 -4.35
N GLY A 132 -10.11 9.61 -3.92
CA GLY A 132 -9.05 8.79 -4.50
C GLY A 132 -7.69 8.99 -3.85
N PHE A 133 -6.64 8.74 -4.64
CA PHE A 133 -5.26 8.67 -4.21
C PHE A 133 -4.31 8.90 -5.39
N ALA A 134 -3.04 9.14 -5.08
CA ALA A 134 -1.92 9.13 -6.02
C ALA A 134 -0.78 8.27 -5.47
N ILE A 135 -0.07 7.58 -6.36
CA ILE A 135 1.14 6.83 -6.05
C ILE A 135 2.30 7.55 -6.73
N HIS A 136 3.30 7.91 -5.92
CA HIS A 136 4.51 8.57 -6.37
C HIS A 136 5.74 7.72 -6.05
N VAL A 137 6.81 7.96 -6.81
CA VAL A 137 8.17 7.68 -6.36
C VAL A 137 8.88 9.00 -6.13
N TYR A 138 9.86 9.01 -5.24
CA TYR A 138 10.75 10.17 -5.08
C TYR A 138 12.20 9.76 -5.33
N THR A 139 12.97 10.63 -5.99
CA THR A 139 14.44 10.55 -6.07
C THR A 139 15.04 11.93 -5.83
N CYS A 140 15.96 12.05 -4.87
CA CYS A 140 16.53 13.34 -4.49
C CYS A 140 17.98 13.20 -3.99
N ASN A 141 18.72 14.31 -4.07
CA ASN A 141 20.12 14.40 -3.64
C ASN A 141 20.42 15.71 -2.86
N GLN A 142 19.40 16.52 -2.57
CA GLN A 142 19.51 17.75 -1.81
C GLN A 142 18.49 17.81 -0.67
N SER A 143 18.90 18.34 0.47
CA SER A 143 18.01 18.65 1.60
C SER A 143 17.18 19.91 1.34
N MET A 144 16.01 19.98 1.97
CA MET A 144 15.13 21.15 1.94
C MET A 144 15.54 22.18 3.03
N ASP A 145 16.72 22.77 2.91
CA ASP A 145 17.34 23.55 4.00
C ASP A 145 16.48 24.76 4.45
N THR A 146 15.94 25.52 3.50
CA THR A 146 15.11 26.72 3.74
C THR A 146 13.75 26.65 3.05
N SER A 147 13.24 25.43 2.87
CA SER A 147 11.90 25.18 2.31
C SER A 147 11.12 24.10 3.06
N ALA A 148 9.80 24.24 3.07
CA ALA A 148 8.88 23.26 3.66
C ALA A 148 7.69 23.09 2.73
N LEU A 149 7.12 21.89 2.74
CA LEU A 149 5.90 21.55 2.03
C LEU A 149 4.72 21.54 3.01
N ALA A 150 3.64 22.19 2.62
CA ALA A 150 2.29 22.02 3.16
C ALA A 150 1.44 21.34 2.07
N ASN A 151 1.06 20.09 2.27
CA ASN A 151 0.19 19.40 1.31
C ASN A 151 -1.28 19.55 1.69
N ALA A 152 -2.05 20.31 0.91
CA ALA A 152 -3.49 20.45 1.11
C ALA A 152 -4.31 19.30 0.49
N ASP A 153 -3.69 18.50 -0.38
CA ASP A 153 -4.40 17.50 -1.17
C ASP A 153 -4.67 16.21 -0.40
N GLY A 154 -3.80 15.82 0.54
CA GLY A 154 -3.94 14.52 1.21
C GLY A 154 -2.90 14.24 2.28
N ASP A 155 -3.05 13.05 2.89
CA ASP A 155 -2.04 12.47 3.78
C ASP A 155 -0.98 11.77 2.90
N PHE A 156 0.30 11.89 3.29
CA PHE A 156 1.38 11.12 2.68
C PHE A 156 1.78 9.95 3.56
N LEU A 157 1.77 8.73 3.01
CA LEU A 157 2.53 7.59 3.51
C LEU A 157 3.85 7.48 2.74
N ILE A 158 4.97 7.73 3.41
CA ILE A 158 6.32 7.73 2.85
C ILE A 158 7.01 6.40 3.20
N VAL A 159 7.54 5.72 2.19
CA VAL A 159 8.23 4.43 2.30
C VAL A 159 9.65 4.56 1.75
N PRO A 160 10.67 4.86 2.59
CA PRO A 160 12.05 4.92 2.16
C PRO A 160 12.59 3.59 1.66
N GLN A 161 13.31 3.63 0.54
CA GLN A 161 13.96 2.46 -0.06
C GLN A 161 15.49 2.58 0.01
N GLN A 162 16.02 3.73 -0.37
CA GLN A 162 17.44 4.07 -0.29
C GLN A 162 17.58 5.38 0.46
N GLY A 163 18.51 5.43 1.41
CA GLY A 163 18.83 6.63 2.16
C GLY A 163 17.84 6.94 3.29
N ALA A 164 18.38 7.30 4.46
CA ALA A 164 17.57 7.71 5.60
C ALA A 164 17.20 9.19 5.49
N LEU A 165 15.98 9.51 5.91
CA LEU A 165 15.42 10.87 5.92
C LEU A 165 15.27 11.36 7.34
N ARG A 166 15.44 12.67 7.55
CA ARG A 166 14.89 13.37 8.71
C ARG A 166 13.76 14.26 8.24
N LEU A 167 12.56 14.00 8.75
CA LEU A 167 11.40 14.85 8.55
C LEU A 167 11.37 15.88 9.69
N LYS A 168 11.63 17.15 9.36
CA LYS A 168 11.35 18.28 10.24
C LYS A 168 9.86 18.60 10.07
N THR A 169 9.05 18.45 11.10
CA THR A 169 7.62 18.76 11.05
C THR A 169 7.27 19.84 12.07
N GLU A 170 6.10 20.47 11.94
CA GLU A 170 5.60 21.40 12.96
C GLU A 170 5.45 20.75 14.35
N LEU A 171 5.30 19.43 14.44
CA LEU A 171 5.09 18.71 15.70
C LEU A 171 6.39 18.09 16.25
N GLY A 172 7.50 18.26 15.54
CA GLY A 172 8.84 17.82 15.93
C GLY A 172 9.55 17.01 14.85
N LEU A 173 10.59 16.27 15.25
CA LEU A 173 11.51 15.60 14.33
C LEU A 173 11.25 14.09 14.26
N LEU A 174 11.27 13.54 13.05
CA LEU A 174 11.23 12.08 12.80
C LEU A 174 12.44 11.69 11.94
N ASP A 175 13.31 10.82 12.44
CA ASP A 175 14.28 10.10 11.59
C ASP A 175 13.60 8.85 11.03
N VAL A 176 13.69 8.59 9.72
CA VAL A 176 13.01 7.47 9.04
C VAL A 176 13.99 6.81 8.08
N ALA A 177 14.33 5.54 8.34
CA ALA A 177 15.25 4.77 7.51
C ALA A 177 14.52 3.74 6.62
N PRO A 178 15.17 3.20 5.57
CA PRO A 178 14.60 2.07 4.82
C PRO A 178 14.27 0.89 5.73
N GLY A 179 13.04 0.38 5.62
CA GLY A 179 12.47 -0.60 6.56
C GLY A 179 11.55 0.02 7.61
N GLU A 180 11.52 1.34 7.71
CA GLU A 180 10.51 2.10 8.44
C GLU A 180 9.59 2.82 7.44
N ILE A 181 8.42 3.23 7.90
CA ILE A 181 7.51 4.12 7.18
C ILE A 181 7.26 5.38 8.00
N ALA A 182 6.79 6.45 7.35
CA ALA A 182 6.25 7.60 8.05
C ALA A 182 4.98 8.12 7.38
N VAL A 183 4.06 8.63 8.19
CA VAL A 183 2.86 9.31 7.71
C VAL A 183 2.92 10.78 8.11
N VAL A 184 2.75 11.66 7.12
CA VAL A 184 2.60 13.11 7.33
C VAL A 184 1.17 13.49 6.96
N PRO A 185 0.36 13.92 7.95
CA PRO A 185 -1.02 14.27 7.69
C PRO A 185 -1.17 15.52 6.82
N ARG A 186 -2.29 15.60 6.08
CA ARG A 186 -2.68 16.76 5.28
C ARG A 186 -2.53 18.06 6.07
N GLY A 187 -1.88 19.05 5.46
CA GLY A 187 -1.72 20.40 5.99
C GLY A 187 -0.58 20.57 6.99
N VAL A 188 -0.03 19.50 7.57
CA VAL A 188 1.17 19.59 8.43
C VAL A 188 2.34 20.03 7.57
N ARG A 189 2.98 21.15 7.93
CA ARG A 189 4.19 21.61 7.24
C ARG A 189 5.35 20.69 7.61
N PHE A 190 6.12 20.28 6.61
CA PHE A 190 7.34 19.51 6.83
C PHE A 190 8.45 19.81 5.82
N SER A 191 9.68 19.55 6.22
CA SER A 191 10.89 19.66 5.40
C SER A 191 11.66 18.35 5.50
N VAL A 192 12.29 17.93 4.40
CA VAL A 192 13.07 16.69 4.31
C VAL A 192 14.55 17.02 4.30
N VAL A 193 15.25 16.53 5.32
CA VAL A 193 16.71 16.58 5.42
C VAL A 193 17.28 15.20 5.11
N LEU A 194 18.21 15.11 4.16
CA LEU A 194 18.84 13.85 3.81
C LEU A 194 19.93 13.50 4.82
N ARG A 195 19.92 12.28 5.34
CA ARG A 195 20.97 11.75 6.24
C ARG A 195 22.07 11.01 5.48
N CYS A 196 22.08 11.17 4.16
CA CYS A 196 22.95 10.51 3.20
C CYS A 196 23.06 11.39 1.94
N ALA A 197 23.92 11.01 0.99
CA ALA A 197 24.15 11.79 -0.22
C ALA A 197 22.93 11.86 -1.17
N ALA A 198 22.08 10.83 -1.14
CA ALA A 198 20.88 10.75 -1.96
C ALA A 198 19.84 9.82 -1.32
N ALA A 199 18.58 10.02 -1.66
CA ALA A 199 17.48 9.17 -1.23
C ALA A 199 16.52 8.82 -2.36
N ARG A 200 15.90 7.65 -2.24
CA ARG A 200 14.83 7.16 -3.12
C ARG A 200 13.79 6.41 -2.29
N GLY A 201 12.54 6.50 -2.69
CA GLY A 201 11.47 5.71 -2.08
C GLY A 201 10.13 5.92 -2.78
N TYR A 202 9.08 5.52 -2.09
CA TYR A 202 7.72 5.51 -2.60
C TYR A 202 6.82 6.37 -1.71
N VAL A 203 5.75 6.90 -2.28
CA VAL A 203 4.73 7.65 -1.54
C VAL A 203 3.36 7.21 -2.00
N LEU A 204 2.49 6.86 -1.06
CA LEU A 204 1.05 6.79 -1.28
C LEU A 204 0.44 8.07 -0.71
N GLU A 205 -0.18 8.88 -1.56
CA GLU A 205 -0.91 10.08 -1.20
C GLU A 205 -2.40 9.81 -1.25
N THR A 206 -3.13 10.03 -0.17
CA THR A 206 -4.58 9.75 -0.13
C THR A 206 -5.38 11.04 -0.02
N PHE A 207 -6.21 11.31 -1.03
CA PHE A 207 -7.10 12.47 -1.04
C PHE A 207 -8.34 12.24 -0.18
N GLN A 208 -8.65 10.98 0.09
CA GLN A 208 -9.78 10.56 0.90
C GLN A 208 -9.32 10.04 2.26
N GLY A 209 -10.03 10.41 3.33
CA GLY A 209 -9.85 9.83 4.66
C GLY A 209 -8.45 10.03 5.24
N HIS A 210 -8.11 9.18 6.20
CA HIS A 210 -6.81 9.09 6.86
C HIS A 210 -6.43 7.61 7.01
N PHE A 211 -5.14 7.33 7.13
CA PHE A 211 -4.66 5.98 7.46
C PHE A 211 -5.14 5.56 8.85
N THR A 212 -5.57 4.30 8.97
CA THR A 212 -6.03 3.64 10.20
C THR A 212 -5.43 2.23 10.29
N LEU A 213 -5.45 1.63 11.48
CA LEU A 213 -5.14 0.22 11.64
C LEU A 213 -6.32 -0.62 11.12
N PRO A 214 -6.05 -1.79 10.48
CA PRO A 214 -7.13 -2.66 10.02
C PRO A 214 -7.90 -3.27 11.22
N ASP A 215 -9.18 -3.55 11.00
CA ASP A 215 -9.93 -4.41 11.91
C ASP A 215 -9.31 -5.82 11.91
N LEU A 216 -8.96 -6.31 13.09
CA LEU A 216 -8.24 -7.58 13.25
C LEU A 216 -9.13 -8.82 13.05
N GLY A 217 -10.45 -8.65 13.11
CA GLY A 217 -11.40 -9.76 12.97
C GLY A 217 -11.03 -10.95 13.89
N PRO A 218 -10.96 -12.18 13.36
CA PRO A 218 -10.59 -13.37 14.13
C PRO A 218 -9.18 -13.38 14.73
N ILE A 219 -8.26 -12.50 14.29
CA ILE A 219 -6.93 -12.36 14.92
C ILE A 219 -7.10 -11.87 16.38
N GLY A 220 -8.16 -11.13 16.67
CA GLY A 220 -8.54 -10.72 18.02
C GLY A 220 -8.07 -9.30 18.34
N SER A 221 -7.42 -9.13 19.49
CA SER A 221 -7.03 -7.81 20.01
C SER A 221 -5.54 -7.48 19.85
N ASN A 222 -4.74 -8.42 19.32
CA ASN A 222 -3.29 -8.27 19.17
C ASN A 222 -2.81 -9.03 17.93
N GLY A 223 -1.85 -8.46 17.20
CA GLY A 223 -1.30 -9.01 15.97
C GLY A 223 -1.03 -7.90 14.96
N LEU A 224 -0.43 -8.24 13.82
CA LEU A 224 -0.12 -7.30 12.74
C LEU A 224 0.74 -6.12 13.25
N ALA A 225 0.36 -4.87 12.91
CA ALA A 225 1.03 -3.68 13.40
C ALA A 225 0.46 -3.27 14.77
N SER A 226 1.21 -3.52 15.85
CA SER A 226 0.77 -3.14 17.20
C SER A 226 0.68 -1.61 17.34
N PRO A 227 -0.42 -1.06 17.90
CA PRO A 227 -0.57 0.38 18.10
C PRO A 227 0.59 1.02 18.88
N ARG A 228 1.20 0.28 19.81
CA ARG A 228 2.31 0.76 20.64
C ARG A 228 3.57 1.08 19.83
N ASP A 229 3.77 0.44 18.70
CA ASP A 229 5.00 0.58 17.93
C ASP A 229 4.96 1.76 16.93
N PHE A 230 3.85 2.48 16.87
CA PHE A 230 3.74 3.76 16.17
C PHE A 230 4.29 4.89 17.05
N LEU A 231 5.32 5.54 16.53
CA LEU A 231 6.10 6.56 17.24
C LEU A 231 5.82 7.95 16.66
N HIS A 232 5.47 8.88 17.54
CA HIS A 232 5.18 10.27 17.25
C HIS A 232 6.30 11.17 17.80
N PRO A 233 6.63 12.29 17.14
CA PRO A 233 7.69 13.16 17.60
C PRO A 233 7.36 13.80 18.96
N VAL A 234 8.37 14.23 19.70
CA VAL A 234 8.21 15.21 20.79
C VAL A 234 8.34 16.63 20.23
N ALA A 235 7.70 17.60 20.89
CA ALA A 235 7.76 19.00 20.50
C ALA A 235 9.21 19.48 20.35
N TRP A 236 9.47 20.17 19.25
CA TRP A 236 10.75 20.76 18.92
C TRP A 236 10.47 22.00 18.08
N TYR A 237 11.27 23.05 18.29
CA TYR A 237 11.12 24.30 17.57
C TYR A 237 12.48 24.89 17.20
N GLU A 238 12.46 25.74 16.19
CA GLU A 238 13.55 26.65 15.87
C GLU A 238 13.03 28.09 15.78
N ASP A 239 13.78 29.02 16.38
CA ASP A 239 13.53 30.46 16.29
C ASP A 239 14.84 31.13 15.86
N VAL A 240 15.09 31.09 14.55
CA VAL A 240 16.32 31.58 13.96
C VAL A 240 16.06 32.97 13.36
N GLU A 241 16.87 33.94 13.75
CA GLU A 241 16.80 35.30 13.20
C GLU A 241 17.42 35.37 11.79
N GLY A 242 16.96 36.31 10.96
CA GLY A 242 17.54 36.59 9.64
C GLY A 242 17.33 35.50 8.58
N VAL A 243 16.46 34.52 8.83
CA VAL A 243 16.13 33.48 7.85
C VAL A 243 15.07 33.94 6.86
N SER A 244 15.19 33.47 5.61
CA SER A 244 14.14 33.56 4.60
C SER A 244 13.72 32.16 4.23
N TYR A 245 12.44 31.86 4.44
CA TYR A 245 11.88 30.53 4.28
C TYR A 245 10.87 30.51 3.14
N GLN A 246 10.93 29.47 2.30
CA GLN A 246 9.96 29.22 1.23
C GLN A 246 8.96 28.15 1.67
N VAL A 247 7.70 28.53 1.83
CA VAL A 247 6.62 27.58 2.09
C VAL A 247 6.01 27.19 0.76
N LEU A 248 6.26 25.94 0.37
CA LEU A 248 5.62 25.29 -0.76
C LEU A 248 4.23 24.83 -0.32
N HIS A 249 3.20 25.16 -1.07
CA HIS A 249 1.83 24.73 -0.82
C HIS A 249 1.35 23.91 -2.02
N LYS A 250 1.09 22.61 -1.80
CA LYS A 250 0.53 21.73 -2.82
C LYS A 250 -0.99 21.78 -2.71
N LEU A 251 -1.66 22.22 -3.78
CA LEU A 251 -3.11 22.34 -3.87
C LEU A 251 -3.58 21.94 -5.27
N GLU A 252 -4.47 20.96 -5.32
CA GLU A 252 -4.99 20.32 -6.52
C GLU A 252 -3.88 19.86 -7.48
N GLY A 253 -2.79 19.33 -6.92
CA GLY A 253 -1.61 18.88 -7.67
C GLY A 253 -0.68 20.00 -8.15
N HIS A 254 -1.08 21.26 -7.97
CA HIS A 254 -0.24 22.42 -8.28
C HIS A 254 0.60 22.84 -7.08
N LEU A 255 1.80 23.34 -7.35
CA LEU A 255 2.69 23.89 -6.34
C LEU A 255 2.69 25.42 -6.39
N PHE A 256 2.43 26.02 -5.23
CA PHE A 256 2.56 27.45 -4.98
C PHE A 256 3.68 27.69 -3.97
N THR A 257 4.28 28.87 -3.97
CA THR A 257 5.28 29.27 -2.98
C THR A 257 4.91 30.61 -2.34
N ALA A 258 5.19 30.74 -1.05
CA ALA A 258 5.13 31.99 -0.31
C ALA A 258 6.39 32.15 0.53
N HIS A 259 6.87 33.38 0.65
CA HIS A 259 7.99 33.71 1.52
C HIS A 259 7.53 34.08 2.92
N GLN A 260 8.35 33.73 3.91
CA GLN A 260 8.23 34.21 5.28
C GLN A 260 9.62 34.41 5.91
N THR A 261 9.73 35.36 6.84
CA THR A 261 11.01 35.79 7.46
C THR A 261 11.37 35.02 8.73
N PHE A 262 10.78 33.85 8.92
CA PHE A 262 10.97 32.99 10.10
C PHE A 262 10.73 31.52 9.70
N SER A 263 11.21 30.58 10.50
CA SER A 263 10.95 29.15 10.25
C SER A 263 9.49 28.77 10.54
N PRO A 264 8.82 27.97 9.70
CA PRO A 264 7.51 27.42 10.02
C PRO A 264 7.56 26.41 11.19
N PHE A 265 8.73 25.88 11.54
CA PHE A 265 8.91 24.91 12.62
C PHE A 265 9.12 25.62 13.96
N ASN A 266 8.17 26.48 14.34
CA ASN A 266 8.25 27.36 15.50
C ASN A 266 7.20 27.02 16.58
N VAL A 267 6.79 25.76 16.65
CA VAL A 267 5.81 25.24 17.62
C VAL A 267 6.53 24.76 18.87
N VAL A 268 6.39 25.51 19.96
CA VAL A 268 7.08 25.21 21.23
C VAL A 268 6.38 24.10 22.00
N ALA A 269 5.06 24.01 21.88
CA ALA A 269 4.27 22.95 22.50
C ALA A 269 3.03 22.64 21.67
N TRP A 270 2.52 21.43 21.79
CA TRP A 270 1.29 21.01 21.12
C TRP A 270 0.58 19.89 21.89
N HIS A 271 -0.73 19.76 21.70
CA HIS A 271 -1.49 18.59 22.15
C HIS A 271 -2.58 18.24 21.14
N GLY A 272 -2.92 16.95 21.04
CA GLY A 272 -3.93 16.47 20.10
C GLY A 272 -3.66 15.06 19.57
N ASN A 273 -4.44 14.66 18.57
CA ASN A 273 -4.38 13.33 17.95
C ASN A 273 -4.15 13.38 16.43
N TYR A 274 -3.86 14.56 15.86
CA TYR A 274 -3.51 14.74 14.45
C TYR A 274 -2.03 15.06 14.33
N VAL A 275 -1.21 14.01 14.35
CA VAL A 275 0.24 14.08 14.57
C VAL A 275 0.94 13.17 13.57
N PRO A 276 2.04 13.60 12.93
CA PRO A 276 2.85 12.72 12.10
C PRO A 276 3.44 11.59 12.94
N TYR A 277 3.70 10.46 12.29
CA TYR A 277 4.23 9.28 12.95
C TYR A 277 5.13 8.48 12.05
N LYS A 278 5.93 7.61 12.68
CA LYS A 278 6.71 6.57 12.02
C LYS A 278 6.40 5.20 12.60
N TYR A 279 6.71 4.16 11.83
CA TYR A 279 6.58 2.78 12.24
C TYR A 279 7.71 1.93 11.65
N ASP A 280 8.31 1.06 12.46
CA ASP A 280 9.34 0.12 12.03
C ASP A 280 8.70 -1.19 11.57
N LEU A 281 8.83 -1.51 10.28
CA LEU A 281 8.21 -2.70 9.68
C LEU A 281 8.78 -4.00 10.24
N ALA A 282 9.96 -3.98 10.87
CA ALA A 282 10.50 -5.16 11.56
C ALA A 282 9.72 -5.53 12.84
N ARG A 283 8.87 -4.63 13.34
CA ARG A 283 8.01 -4.87 14.52
C ARG A 283 6.65 -5.46 14.18
N PHE A 284 6.34 -5.59 12.89
CA PHE A 284 5.12 -6.23 12.44
C PHE A 284 5.07 -7.67 12.94
N CYS A 285 3.95 -8.08 13.53
CA CYS A 285 3.70 -9.44 13.99
C CYS A 285 2.94 -10.21 12.89
N PRO A 286 3.63 -10.97 12.02
CA PRO A 286 2.99 -11.59 10.88
C PRO A 286 2.10 -12.74 11.36
N VAL A 287 0.87 -12.78 10.84
CA VAL A 287 -0.03 -13.94 10.96
C VAL A 287 -0.03 -14.67 9.62
N ASN A 288 -0.02 -16.00 9.63
CA ASN A 288 0.04 -16.80 8.41
C ASN A 288 -0.49 -18.23 8.68
N ALA A 289 -0.57 -19.05 7.64
CA ALA A 289 -0.90 -20.46 7.74
C ALA A 289 0.16 -21.22 8.56
N VAL A 290 -0.33 -21.99 9.53
CA VAL A 290 0.47 -22.92 10.37
C VAL A 290 0.13 -24.39 10.08
N ALA A 291 -0.59 -24.65 8.99
CA ALA A 291 -1.01 -25.98 8.57
C ALA A 291 -0.77 -26.17 7.06
N PHE A 292 -1.66 -25.67 6.22
CA PHE A 292 -1.59 -25.79 4.76
C PHE A 292 -2.17 -24.53 4.09
N ASP A 293 -2.10 -24.49 2.76
CA ASP A 293 -2.51 -23.38 1.88
C ASP A 293 -1.70 -22.08 2.05
N HIS A 294 -1.98 -21.12 1.17
CA HIS A 294 -1.41 -19.78 1.16
C HIS A 294 -2.52 -18.77 1.46
N PRO A 295 -2.53 -18.12 2.64
CA PRO A 295 -3.55 -17.13 2.99
C PRO A 295 -3.55 -15.91 2.07
N ASP A 296 -4.70 -15.26 1.94
CA ASP A 296 -4.84 -14.01 1.20
C ASP A 296 -3.86 -12.94 1.74
N PRO A 297 -3.26 -12.10 0.88
CA PRO A 297 -2.22 -11.15 1.28
C PRO A 297 -2.72 -10.03 2.20
N SER A 298 -4.05 -9.83 2.31
CA SER A 298 -4.67 -8.90 3.27
C SER A 298 -4.32 -9.23 4.73
N ILE A 299 -3.90 -10.47 5.02
CA ILE A 299 -3.37 -10.84 6.34
C ILE A 299 -2.09 -10.09 6.72
N PHE A 300 -1.44 -9.42 5.76
CA PHE A 300 -0.25 -8.60 6.00
C PHE A 300 -0.49 -7.08 5.92
N THR A 301 -1.74 -6.63 6.05
CA THR A 301 -2.08 -5.19 6.10
C THR A 301 -1.47 -4.52 7.33
N VAL A 302 -0.73 -3.43 7.12
CA VAL A 302 -0.15 -2.58 8.17
C VAL A 302 -1.07 -1.39 8.46
N LEU A 303 -1.50 -0.68 7.40
CA LEU A 303 -2.40 0.46 7.46
C LEU A 303 -3.43 0.35 6.34
N THR A 304 -4.64 0.83 6.58
CA THR A 304 -5.73 0.92 5.60
C THR A 304 -6.31 2.33 5.59
N VAL A 305 -6.79 2.77 4.42
CA VAL A 305 -7.65 3.94 4.28
C VAL A 305 -9.07 3.46 3.99
N PRO A 306 -9.98 3.53 4.98
CA PRO A 306 -11.35 3.06 4.81
C PRO A 306 -12.08 3.79 3.68
N GLY A 307 -12.98 3.08 3.00
CA GLY A 307 -13.91 3.69 2.06
C GLY A 307 -14.90 4.63 2.77
N LEU A 308 -15.48 5.58 2.02
CA LEU A 308 -16.42 6.57 2.58
C LEU A 308 -17.70 5.94 3.14
N VAL A 309 -18.11 4.80 2.60
CA VAL A 309 -19.31 4.09 3.02
C VAL A 309 -18.89 2.95 3.95
N PRO A 310 -19.45 2.85 5.16
CA PRO A 310 -19.18 1.72 6.05
C PRO A 310 -19.41 0.37 5.34
N GLY A 311 -18.42 -0.51 5.38
CA GLY A 311 -18.45 -1.81 4.70
C GLY A 311 -18.12 -1.79 3.20
N SER A 312 -17.92 -0.60 2.60
CA SER A 312 -17.31 -0.52 1.28
C SER A 312 -15.83 -0.92 1.32
N PRO A 313 -15.28 -1.46 0.22
CA PRO A 313 -13.86 -1.74 0.14
C PRO A 313 -12.98 -0.52 0.48
N PRO A 314 -11.80 -0.72 1.05
CA PRO A 314 -10.89 0.37 1.37
C PRO A 314 -10.45 1.11 0.11
N THR A 315 -10.17 2.40 0.25
CA THR A 315 -9.56 3.18 -0.83
C THR A 315 -8.17 2.65 -1.17
N ALA A 316 -7.39 2.34 -0.14
CA ALA A 316 -6.07 1.74 -0.27
C ALA A 316 -5.70 0.95 0.99
N ASP A 317 -5.05 -0.19 0.79
CA ASP A 317 -4.35 -0.95 1.83
C ASP A 317 -2.85 -0.89 1.60
N PHE A 318 -2.09 -0.58 2.65
CA PHE A 318 -0.65 -0.76 2.70
C PHE A 318 -0.32 -2.11 3.34
N VAL A 319 0.08 -3.03 2.47
CA VAL A 319 0.39 -4.43 2.80
C VAL A 319 1.90 -4.63 2.72
N ILE A 320 2.49 -5.44 3.60
CA ILE A 320 3.92 -5.80 3.51
C ILE A 320 4.11 -7.29 3.29
N PHE A 321 5.29 -7.68 2.80
CA PHE A 321 5.70 -9.08 2.71
C PHE A 321 6.96 -9.23 3.58
N PRO A 322 6.79 -9.38 4.90
CA PRO A 322 7.87 -9.33 5.85
C PRO A 322 8.61 -10.67 5.94
N PRO A 323 9.77 -10.69 6.62
CA PRO A 323 10.40 -11.92 7.07
C PRO A 323 9.42 -12.77 7.88
N ARG A 324 9.34 -14.07 7.57
CA ARG A 324 8.35 -14.97 8.18
C ARG A 324 8.72 -16.44 7.97
N TRP A 325 8.15 -17.28 8.82
CA TRP A 325 8.19 -18.74 8.65
C TRP A 325 7.24 -19.19 7.55
N LEU A 326 7.68 -20.18 6.78
CA LEU A 326 6.90 -20.92 5.79
C LEU A 326 6.84 -22.38 6.24
N VAL A 327 5.68 -22.78 6.77
CA VAL A 327 5.47 -24.10 7.37
C VAL A 327 4.33 -24.87 6.72
N ALA A 328 3.65 -24.29 5.73
CA ALA A 328 2.52 -24.93 5.06
C ALA A 328 2.96 -26.26 4.41
N GLU A 329 2.31 -27.35 4.82
CA GLU A 329 2.56 -28.71 4.34
C GLU A 329 1.82 -28.97 3.03
N HIS A 330 2.43 -29.76 2.13
CA HIS A 330 1.81 -30.19 0.86
C HIS A 330 1.23 -29.03 0.03
N THR A 331 1.85 -27.86 0.12
CA THR A 331 1.30 -26.60 -0.37
C THR A 331 2.24 -25.98 -1.38
N PHE A 332 1.70 -25.46 -2.48
CA PHE A 332 2.42 -24.52 -3.32
C PHE A 332 2.61 -23.20 -2.55
N ARG A 333 3.76 -23.07 -1.88
CA ARG A 333 4.05 -21.97 -0.93
C ARG A 333 4.13 -20.56 -1.56
N PRO A 334 4.59 -20.35 -2.81
CA PRO A 334 4.52 -19.03 -3.44
C PRO A 334 3.08 -18.53 -3.57
N PRO A 335 2.85 -17.23 -3.82
CA PRO A 335 1.52 -16.71 -4.12
C PRO A 335 0.86 -17.50 -5.25
N TYR A 336 -0.45 -17.72 -5.16
CA TYR A 336 -1.21 -18.40 -6.20
C TYR A 336 -1.33 -17.55 -7.47
N TYR A 337 -1.61 -18.20 -8.61
CA TYR A 337 -2.03 -17.47 -9.82
C TYR A 337 -3.35 -16.75 -9.55
N HIS A 338 -3.42 -15.48 -9.91
CA HIS A 338 -4.41 -14.57 -9.36
C HIS A 338 -4.98 -13.59 -10.38
N ARG A 339 -6.25 -13.24 -10.18
CA ARG A 339 -7.03 -12.20 -10.87
C ARG A 339 -7.96 -11.59 -9.82
N ASN A 340 -7.83 -10.30 -9.56
CA ASN A 340 -8.53 -9.63 -8.47
C ASN A 340 -9.41 -8.47 -8.95
N THR A 341 -10.42 -8.10 -8.17
CA THR A 341 -11.17 -6.84 -8.37
C THR A 341 -10.33 -5.61 -8.00
N ALA A 342 -9.36 -5.74 -7.09
CA ALA A 342 -8.43 -4.67 -6.75
C ALA A 342 -7.35 -4.46 -7.82
N SER A 343 -6.63 -3.36 -7.72
CA SER A 343 -5.40 -3.08 -8.44
C SER A 343 -4.21 -3.08 -7.48
N GLU A 344 -3.15 -3.77 -7.85
CA GLU A 344 -2.01 -4.10 -6.99
C GLU A 344 -0.75 -3.35 -7.48
N PHE A 345 -0.35 -2.32 -6.75
CA PHE A 345 0.95 -1.68 -6.94
C PHE A 345 1.97 -2.28 -5.97
N MET A 346 3.00 -2.94 -6.47
CA MET A 346 4.06 -3.51 -5.64
C MET A 346 5.35 -2.70 -5.71
N GLY A 347 6.01 -2.54 -4.56
CA GLY A 347 7.36 -2.00 -4.44
C GLY A 347 8.28 -2.94 -3.66
N LEU A 348 9.59 -2.69 -3.75
CA LEU A 348 10.62 -3.51 -3.10
C LEU A 348 11.60 -2.61 -2.35
N ILE A 349 11.64 -2.74 -1.02
CA ILE A 349 12.53 -1.94 -0.17
C ILE A 349 13.96 -2.50 -0.24
N ARG A 350 14.11 -3.82 -0.09
CA ARG A 350 15.39 -4.54 -0.14
C ARG A 350 15.19 -6.01 -0.52
N GLY A 351 16.26 -6.66 -0.97
CA GLY A 351 16.29 -8.08 -1.27
C GLY A 351 15.62 -8.48 -2.58
N GLN A 352 14.98 -9.64 -2.57
CA GLN A 352 14.26 -10.23 -3.71
C GLN A 352 12.88 -10.74 -3.26
N TYR A 353 11.86 -10.50 -4.07
CA TYR A 353 10.49 -10.96 -3.78
C TYR A 353 10.29 -12.41 -4.25
N GLU A 354 9.65 -13.24 -3.43
CA GLU A 354 9.60 -14.69 -3.64
C GLU A 354 8.88 -15.13 -4.93
N ALA A 355 7.94 -14.31 -5.44
CA ALA A 355 7.18 -14.62 -6.65
C ALA A 355 7.89 -14.18 -7.95
N LYS A 356 9.02 -13.45 -7.84
CA LYS A 356 9.74 -12.86 -8.97
C LYS A 356 11.24 -13.09 -8.83
N GLN A 357 11.71 -14.22 -9.36
CA GLN A 357 13.11 -14.62 -9.35
C GLN A 357 13.80 -14.44 -10.70
N ASP A 358 13.09 -13.95 -11.72
CA ASP A 358 13.65 -13.59 -13.04
C ASP A 358 14.73 -12.47 -13.00
N GLY A 359 14.95 -11.85 -11.84
CA GLY A 359 15.91 -10.76 -11.65
C GLY A 359 15.39 -9.39 -12.12
N GLY A 360 14.14 -9.29 -12.56
CA GLY A 360 13.57 -8.05 -13.10
C GLY A 360 12.89 -7.13 -12.08
N PHE A 361 12.54 -7.63 -10.89
CA PHE A 361 11.96 -6.84 -9.81
C PHE A 361 13.01 -6.56 -8.72
N LEU A 362 13.61 -5.37 -8.79
CA LEU A 362 14.76 -4.96 -7.98
C LEU A 362 14.38 -3.89 -6.95
N PRO A 363 15.13 -3.75 -5.83
CA PRO A 363 14.89 -2.69 -4.85
C PRO A 363 14.85 -1.29 -5.49
N GLY A 364 13.78 -0.53 -5.23
CA GLY A 364 13.51 0.76 -5.87
C GLY A 364 12.71 0.68 -7.17
N GLY A 365 12.49 -0.53 -7.70
CA GLY A 365 11.58 -0.78 -8.82
C GLY A 365 10.12 -0.91 -8.35
N ALA A 366 9.20 -1.09 -9.31
CA ALA A 366 7.78 -1.23 -9.02
C ALA A 366 7.09 -2.17 -10.02
N SER A 367 5.91 -2.67 -9.69
CA SER A 367 5.00 -3.25 -10.67
C SER A 367 3.56 -2.86 -10.40
N LEU A 368 2.74 -2.84 -11.45
CA LEU A 368 1.32 -2.57 -11.37
C LEU A 368 0.55 -3.66 -12.10
N HIS A 369 -0.34 -4.32 -11.37
CA HIS A 369 -1.30 -5.29 -11.88
C HIS A 369 -2.69 -4.71 -11.66
N LEU A 370 -3.39 -4.37 -12.75
CA LEU A 370 -4.68 -3.71 -12.67
C LEU A 370 -5.81 -4.73 -12.48
N CYS A 371 -6.99 -4.23 -12.11
CA CYS A 371 -8.20 -5.02 -11.94
C CYS A 371 -8.37 -6.08 -13.04
N MET A 372 -8.49 -7.33 -12.60
CA MET A 372 -8.68 -8.55 -13.38
C MET A 372 -7.54 -8.92 -14.34
N THR A 373 -6.44 -8.17 -14.37
CA THR A 373 -5.24 -8.53 -15.12
C THR A 373 -4.59 -9.77 -14.47
N PRO A 374 -4.44 -10.89 -15.20
CA PRO A 374 -3.84 -12.10 -14.66
C PRO A 374 -2.39 -11.87 -14.24
N HIS A 375 -2.03 -12.39 -13.07
CA HIS A 375 -0.67 -12.38 -12.55
C HIS A 375 -0.43 -13.60 -11.65
N GLY A 376 0.78 -13.74 -11.15
CA GLY A 376 1.20 -14.87 -10.32
C GLY A 376 2.71 -15.08 -10.43
N PRO A 377 3.23 -16.18 -9.86
CA PRO A 377 4.64 -16.52 -9.92
C PRO A 377 5.16 -16.62 -11.35
N ASP A 378 6.40 -16.18 -11.56
CA ASP A 378 7.09 -16.37 -12.83
C ASP A 378 7.38 -17.86 -13.11
N THR A 379 7.77 -18.16 -14.36
CA THR A 379 8.06 -19.52 -14.81
C THR A 379 9.09 -20.22 -13.92
N ALA A 380 10.18 -19.53 -13.58
CA ALA A 380 11.27 -20.12 -12.79
C ALA A 380 10.80 -20.46 -11.36
N THR A 381 9.97 -19.60 -10.77
CA THR A 381 9.38 -19.80 -9.45
C THR A 381 8.42 -20.98 -9.44
N PHE A 382 7.56 -21.09 -10.45
CA PHE A 382 6.64 -22.22 -10.58
C PHE A 382 7.40 -23.54 -10.69
N GLU A 383 8.32 -23.66 -11.65
CA GLU A 383 9.06 -24.92 -11.89
C GLU A 383 9.90 -25.34 -10.67
N ARG A 384 10.47 -24.39 -9.94
CA ARG A 384 11.19 -24.65 -8.69
C ARG A 384 10.26 -25.12 -7.57
N ALA A 385 9.09 -24.52 -7.43
CA ALA A 385 8.17 -24.84 -6.33
C ALA A 385 7.33 -26.10 -6.58
N ALA A 386 7.01 -26.41 -7.84
CA ALA A 386 6.19 -27.55 -8.24
C ALA A 386 6.99 -28.80 -8.66
N GLY A 387 8.30 -28.69 -8.90
CA GLY A 387 9.13 -29.77 -9.43
C GLY A 387 9.31 -30.96 -8.46
N GLU A 388 9.06 -32.18 -8.94
CA GLU A 388 9.40 -33.43 -8.25
C GLU A 388 10.82 -33.89 -8.65
N GLY A 389 11.82 -33.75 -7.77
CA GLY A 389 13.17 -34.30 -7.98
C GLY A 389 14.33 -33.53 -7.32
N ALA A 390 15.54 -34.10 -7.37
CA ALA A 390 16.78 -33.66 -6.70
C ALA A 390 17.28 -32.23 -7.06
N ALA A 391 16.58 -31.52 -7.95
CA ALA A 391 16.78 -30.11 -8.25
C ALA A 391 15.58 -29.30 -7.70
N ALA A 392 15.67 -28.98 -6.41
CA ALA A 392 15.01 -27.85 -5.76
C ALA A 392 13.56 -27.95 -5.23
N ALA A 393 13.04 -29.14 -4.92
CA ALA A 393 12.09 -29.22 -3.81
C ALA A 393 12.89 -28.97 -2.51
N ALA A 394 12.83 -27.75 -1.97
CA ALA A 394 13.20 -27.57 -0.57
C ALA A 394 12.39 -28.61 0.23
N PRO A 395 13.00 -29.37 1.15
CA PRO A 395 12.27 -30.40 1.88
C PRO A 395 10.99 -29.78 2.47
N ASP A 396 9.91 -30.54 2.50
CA ASP A 396 8.57 -30.17 3.04
C ASP A 396 8.60 -29.72 4.52
N GLY A 397 9.77 -29.45 5.09
CA GLY A 397 9.96 -28.89 6.42
C GLY A 397 9.86 -27.36 6.49
N PRO A 398 10.03 -26.82 7.71
CA PRO A 398 10.02 -25.39 7.97
C PRO A 398 11.12 -24.65 7.19
N ALA A 399 10.73 -23.60 6.48
CA ALA A 399 11.64 -22.63 5.89
C ALA A 399 11.40 -21.25 6.48
N HIS A 400 12.39 -20.36 6.37
CA HIS A 400 12.27 -18.98 6.85
C HIS A 400 12.68 -18.01 5.74
N LEU A 401 11.79 -17.06 5.41
CA LEU A 401 12.13 -15.91 4.58
C LEU A 401 12.86 -14.90 5.46
N GLY A 402 14.16 -14.72 5.21
CA GLY A 402 15.05 -13.91 6.04
C GLY A 402 14.81 -12.40 5.96
N HIS A 403 15.52 -11.66 6.82
CA HIS A 403 15.45 -10.19 6.92
C HIS A 403 15.95 -9.44 5.67
N ASP A 404 16.61 -10.16 4.76
CA ASP A 404 17.21 -9.60 3.55
C ASP A 404 16.17 -9.13 2.54
N THR A 405 14.92 -9.61 2.63
CA THR A 405 13.81 -9.20 1.76
C THR A 405 12.73 -8.44 2.51
N LEU A 406 12.20 -7.40 1.85
CA LEU A 406 11.03 -6.67 2.30
C LEU A 406 10.35 -6.02 1.09
N ALA A 407 9.32 -6.69 0.58
CA ALA A 407 8.42 -6.12 -0.41
C ALA A 407 7.20 -5.51 0.27
N PHE A 408 6.45 -4.69 -0.46
CA PHE A 408 5.17 -4.16 -0.01
C PHE A 408 4.24 -3.95 -1.20
N MET A 409 2.97 -3.72 -0.89
CA MET A 409 1.92 -3.43 -1.85
C MET A 409 1.06 -2.25 -1.37
N PHE A 410 0.73 -1.37 -2.30
CA PHE A 410 -0.43 -0.49 -2.21
C PHE A 410 -1.54 -1.16 -3.03
N GLU A 411 -2.45 -1.85 -2.35
CA GLU A 411 -3.63 -2.45 -2.99
C GLU A 411 -4.76 -1.43 -2.96
N THR A 412 -5.47 -1.27 -4.08
CA THR A 412 -6.46 -0.20 -4.24
C THR A 412 -7.71 -0.72 -4.93
N THR A 413 -8.89 -0.33 -4.43
CA THR A 413 -10.17 -0.80 -4.99
C THR A 413 -10.45 -0.18 -6.36
N ALA A 414 -10.19 1.11 -6.51
CA ALA A 414 -10.39 1.81 -7.77
C ALA A 414 -9.24 1.51 -8.73
N ILE A 415 -9.55 1.44 -10.03
CA ILE A 415 -8.56 1.20 -11.09
C ILE A 415 -7.72 2.48 -11.28
N PRO A 416 -6.41 2.49 -10.97
CA PRO A 416 -5.56 3.65 -11.19
C PRO A 416 -5.44 3.99 -12.67
N ARG A 417 -5.45 5.29 -12.98
CA ARG A 417 -5.00 5.85 -14.26
C ARG A 417 -3.51 6.15 -14.17
N ILE A 418 -2.77 5.74 -15.18
CA ILE A 418 -1.31 5.88 -15.25
C ILE A 418 -0.99 7.22 -15.90
N THR A 419 0.02 7.93 -15.38
CA THR A 419 0.46 9.18 -16.02
C THR A 419 1.18 8.88 -17.34
N PRO A 420 1.01 9.72 -18.38
CA PRO A 420 1.77 9.54 -19.63
C PRO A 420 3.29 9.51 -19.40
N ALA A 421 3.78 10.32 -18.45
CA ALA A 421 5.19 10.33 -18.05
C ALA A 421 5.65 8.97 -17.51
N ALA A 422 4.88 8.32 -16.63
CA ALA A 422 5.24 7.03 -16.07
C ALA A 422 5.17 5.88 -17.10
N LEU A 423 4.24 5.96 -18.05
CA LEU A 423 4.14 4.97 -19.12
C LEU A 423 5.26 5.12 -20.17
N GLY A 424 5.70 6.36 -20.41
CA GLY A 424 6.74 6.69 -21.39
C GLY A 424 8.17 6.63 -20.85
N CYS A 425 8.38 6.49 -19.53
CA CYS A 425 9.71 6.65 -18.96
C CYS A 425 10.65 5.47 -19.29
N PRO A 426 11.98 5.69 -19.32
CA PRO A 426 12.97 4.66 -19.61
C PRO A 426 13.01 3.50 -18.60
N ALA A 427 12.44 3.69 -17.40
CA ALA A 427 12.40 2.67 -16.37
C ALA A 427 11.41 1.54 -16.70
N VAL A 428 10.43 1.75 -17.60
CA VAL A 428 9.45 0.72 -17.96
C VAL A 428 10.13 -0.49 -18.59
N ASP A 429 9.93 -1.65 -17.99
CA ASP A 429 10.33 -2.93 -18.55
C ASP A 429 9.29 -3.44 -19.55
N ARG A 430 9.56 -3.19 -20.84
CA ARG A 430 8.68 -3.58 -21.95
C ARG A 430 8.58 -5.09 -22.16
N ASP A 431 9.48 -5.85 -21.55
CA ASP A 431 9.57 -7.30 -21.69
C ASP A 431 9.02 -8.04 -20.46
N TYR A 432 8.32 -7.35 -19.55
CA TYR A 432 7.82 -7.93 -18.31
C TYR A 432 6.99 -9.21 -18.54
N TYR A 433 6.14 -9.24 -19.57
CA TYR A 433 5.31 -10.40 -19.89
C TYR A 433 6.12 -11.70 -20.12
N LYS A 434 7.40 -11.59 -20.54
CA LYS A 434 8.25 -12.75 -20.85
C LYS A 434 8.51 -13.63 -19.64
N CYS A 435 8.38 -13.12 -18.41
CA CYS A 435 8.57 -13.94 -17.21
C CYS A 435 7.55 -15.09 -17.08
N TRP A 436 6.38 -15.00 -17.73
CA TRP A 436 5.37 -16.07 -17.75
C TRP A 436 5.32 -16.88 -19.06
N VAL A 437 5.97 -16.44 -20.14
CA VAL A 437 5.90 -17.10 -21.47
C VAL A 437 6.45 -18.52 -21.45
N GLY A 438 7.33 -18.84 -20.51
CA GLY A 438 7.93 -20.17 -20.37
C GLY A 438 7.06 -21.22 -19.68
N LEU A 439 5.89 -20.84 -19.12
CA LEU A 439 4.98 -21.77 -18.44
C LEU A 439 4.44 -22.83 -19.42
N LYS A 440 4.44 -24.10 -18.98
CA LYS A 440 4.04 -25.25 -19.79
C LYS A 440 2.85 -25.98 -19.18
N SER A 441 2.12 -26.72 -20.02
CA SER A 441 1.13 -27.67 -19.53
C SER A 441 1.83 -28.86 -18.89
N HIS A 442 1.52 -29.12 -17.62
CA HIS A 442 1.87 -30.33 -16.89
C HIS A 442 0.69 -31.33 -16.80
N PHE A 443 -0.42 -31.03 -17.48
CA PHE A 443 -1.63 -31.84 -17.42
C PHE A 443 -1.43 -33.19 -18.12
N SER A 444 -1.66 -34.28 -17.38
CA SER A 444 -1.65 -35.64 -17.90
C SER A 444 -3.01 -36.30 -17.64
N PRO A 445 -3.89 -36.41 -18.66
CA PRO A 445 -5.23 -36.97 -18.47
C PRO A 445 -5.21 -38.48 -18.16
N THR A 446 -4.06 -39.14 -18.31
CA THR A 446 -3.87 -40.57 -18.06
C THR A 446 -3.15 -40.87 -16.74
N ALA A 447 -2.64 -39.85 -16.04
CA ALA A 447 -2.06 -40.03 -14.72
C ALA A 447 -3.17 -40.30 -13.69
N VAL A 448 -3.02 -41.38 -12.90
CA VAL A 448 -3.90 -41.66 -11.76
C VAL A 448 -3.20 -41.17 -10.49
N PRO A 449 -3.72 -40.15 -9.79
CA PRO A 449 -3.13 -39.67 -8.54
C PRO A 449 -2.95 -40.81 -7.52
N GLY A 450 -1.79 -40.89 -6.88
CA GLY A 450 -1.51 -41.86 -5.80
C GLY A 450 -1.08 -43.28 -6.22
N LYS A 451 -1.00 -43.59 -7.52
CA LYS A 451 -0.35 -44.83 -7.99
C LYS A 451 1.09 -44.53 -8.43
N SER A 452 2.06 -44.74 -7.53
CA SER A 452 3.48 -44.71 -7.91
C SER A 452 3.73 -45.70 -9.06
N LYS A 453 4.56 -45.32 -10.04
CA LYS A 453 5.09 -46.25 -11.05
C LYS A 453 5.85 -47.39 -10.34
N LEU A 454 5.17 -48.48 -10.02
CA LEU A 454 5.80 -49.77 -9.78
C LEU A 454 6.42 -50.18 -11.12
N GLY A 455 7.72 -49.97 -11.24
CA GLY A 455 8.48 -50.43 -12.40
C GLY A 455 8.29 -51.93 -12.56
N HIS A 456 7.58 -52.34 -13.61
CA HIS A 456 7.80 -53.66 -14.18
C HIS A 456 9.13 -53.57 -14.94
N ALA A 457 10.18 -54.01 -14.27
CA ALA A 457 11.34 -54.55 -14.94
C ALA A 457 10.87 -55.82 -15.65
N ASP A 458 10.64 -55.73 -16.95
CA ASP A 458 10.39 -56.90 -17.80
C ASP A 458 11.72 -57.67 -17.94
N GLY A 459 11.98 -58.55 -16.97
CA GLY A 459 12.93 -59.63 -17.09
C GLY A 459 12.29 -60.76 -17.88
N GLY A 460 12.79 -60.98 -19.10
CA GLY A 460 12.19 -61.92 -20.03
C GLY A 460 12.22 -63.38 -19.59
N SER A 461 11.32 -64.18 -20.17
CA SER A 461 11.65 -65.50 -20.72
C SER A 461 10.55 -65.91 -21.70
N GLY A 462 10.95 -66.23 -22.93
CA GLY A 462 10.04 -66.72 -23.95
C GLY A 462 9.80 -68.22 -23.82
N VAL A 463 8.60 -68.67 -24.20
CA VAL A 463 8.35 -69.97 -24.85
C VAL A 463 7.13 -69.80 -25.78
N ALA A 464 7.26 -70.32 -27.01
CA ALA A 464 6.28 -70.31 -28.10
C ALA A 464 5.26 -71.49 -27.98
N PRO A 465 4.23 -71.57 -28.84
CA PRO A 465 2.91 -72.12 -28.50
C PRO A 465 2.74 -73.62 -28.79
N GLY A 466 1.77 -74.25 -28.10
CA GLY A 466 1.40 -75.67 -28.28
C GLY A 466 -0.12 -75.89 -28.22
N ALA A 467 -0.62 -76.61 -29.23
CA ALA A 467 -2.00 -76.87 -29.63
C ALA A 467 -2.94 -77.62 -28.64
N GLY A 468 -4.25 -77.39 -28.82
CA GLY A 468 -5.24 -78.48 -28.95
C GLY A 468 -6.28 -78.66 -27.83
N PRO A 469 -7.51 -79.13 -28.14
CA PRO A 469 -8.77 -78.69 -27.51
C PRO A 469 -9.47 -79.73 -26.63
N HIS A 470 -10.50 -79.32 -25.86
CA HIS A 470 -11.73 -80.04 -25.42
C HIS A 470 -12.38 -79.26 -24.26
N SER A 471 -13.52 -78.58 -24.45
CA SER A 471 -14.94 -79.02 -24.36
C SER A 471 -15.59 -78.82 -22.97
N ASP A 472 -16.67 -78.04 -23.03
CA ASP A 472 -17.94 -78.12 -22.28
C ASP A 472 -18.21 -77.38 -20.96
N ALA A 473 -19.39 -76.75 -21.01
CA ALA A 473 -20.43 -76.61 -19.98
C ALA A 473 -20.64 -75.24 -19.31
N ASN A 474 -21.59 -74.51 -19.91
CA ASN A 474 -22.88 -74.05 -19.33
C ASN A 474 -22.91 -73.11 -18.11
N GLY A 475 -23.69 -72.03 -18.26
CA GLY A 475 -24.33 -71.34 -17.14
C GLY A 475 -24.50 -69.84 -17.31
N ASN A 476 -25.28 -69.39 -18.31
CA ASN A 476 -25.68 -67.99 -18.44
C ASN A 476 -27.11 -67.82 -17.89
N GLY A 477 -27.27 -66.97 -16.87
CA GLY A 477 -28.56 -66.59 -16.31
C GLY A 477 -28.57 -65.08 -16.10
N ASN A 478 -29.11 -64.35 -17.07
CA ASN A 478 -29.27 -62.91 -17.04
C ASN A 478 -30.78 -62.62 -17.14
N GLY A 479 -31.31 -61.84 -16.19
CA GLY A 479 -32.69 -61.39 -16.20
C GLY A 479 -32.93 -60.39 -15.09
N ASN A 480 -33.00 -59.10 -15.42
CA ASN A 480 -34.26 -58.38 -15.27
C ASN A 480 -34.24 -57.02 -15.98
N SER A 481 -35.27 -56.82 -16.79
CA SER A 481 -35.67 -55.59 -17.45
C SER A 481 -36.68 -54.83 -16.58
N ALA A 482 -36.39 -53.55 -16.36
CA ALA A 482 -37.20 -52.37 -16.66
C ALA A 482 -38.75 -52.32 -16.42
N LEU A 483 -39.16 -51.15 -15.90
CA LEU A 483 -40.35 -50.31 -16.21
C LEU A 483 -41.57 -50.29 -15.26
N GLY A 484 -42.05 -49.06 -15.03
CA GLY A 484 -43.40 -48.67 -14.58
C GLY A 484 -43.39 -47.83 -13.29
N ALA A 485 -43.26 -46.50 -13.30
CA ALA A 485 -44.30 -45.49 -13.53
C ALA A 485 -45.37 -45.40 -12.42
N GLU A 486 -45.40 -44.31 -11.65
CA GLU A 486 -46.54 -43.38 -11.58
C GLU A 486 -46.26 -42.17 -10.65
N ALA A 487 -46.79 -41.02 -11.05
CA ALA A 487 -46.69 -39.73 -10.39
C ALA A 487 -48.00 -39.41 -9.65
N GLY A 488 -47.89 -38.86 -8.44
CA GLY A 488 -49.00 -38.31 -7.66
C GLY A 488 -48.61 -36.96 -7.06
N LYS A 489 -49.43 -35.95 -7.36
CA LYS A 489 -49.33 -34.53 -6.97
C LYS A 489 -49.53 -34.34 -5.46
N ASP A 490 -48.89 -33.33 -4.85
CA ASP A 490 -49.60 -32.18 -4.26
C ASP A 490 -48.69 -31.19 -3.50
N SER A 491 -49.20 -29.95 -3.45
CA SER A 491 -48.83 -28.79 -2.61
C SER A 491 -47.75 -27.82 -3.10
N ALA A 492 -48.21 -26.86 -3.89
CA ALA A 492 -47.79 -25.47 -3.77
C ALA A 492 -49.05 -24.61 -3.55
N VAL A 493 -48.93 -23.58 -2.69
CA VAL A 493 -49.49 -22.21 -2.80
C VAL A 493 -49.72 -21.64 -1.40
N ALA A 494 -49.01 -20.56 -1.08
CA ALA A 494 -49.57 -19.35 -0.46
C ALA A 494 -48.54 -18.21 -0.50
N ALA A 495 -48.60 -17.36 -1.52
CA ALA A 495 -48.13 -15.97 -1.45
C ALA A 495 -49.01 -15.13 -2.37
N ALA A 496 -49.77 -14.23 -1.76
CA ALA A 496 -50.73 -13.29 -2.32
C ALA A 496 -50.62 -12.01 -1.45
N VAL A 497 -50.72 -10.76 -1.89
CA VAL A 497 -51.22 -10.20 -3.16
C VAL A 497 -51.00 -8.66 -3.14
N VAL A 498 -50.63 -8.06 -4.30
CA VAL A 498 -51.20 -6.83 -4.98
C VAL A 498 -51.08 -5.45 -4.29
N ALA A 499 -51.03 -4.28 -4.96
CA ALA A 499 -50.68 -3.77 -6.30
C ALA A 499 -50.93 -2.24 -6.31
N ALA A 500 -50.37 -1.52 -7.29
CA ALA A 500 -50.89 -0.32 -8.01
C ALA A 500 -49.68 0.47 -8.56
N GLY A 501 -49.65 1.09 -9.73
CA GLY A 501 -50.59 1.28 -10.83
C GLY A 501 -49.89 2.12 -11.92
N LEU A 502 -50.22 1.89 -13.18
CA LEU A 502 -49.75 2.61 -14.37
C LEU A 502 -50.34 4.03 -14.48
N GLY A 503 -49.59 4.97 -15.08
CA GLY A 503 -50.17 6.17 -15.69
C GLY A 503 -49.21 7.34 -15.99
N LEU A 504 -48.73 7.39 -17.24
CA LEU A 504 -48.56 8.58 -18.11
C LEU A 504 -48.00 9.91 -17.53
N LEU A 505 -46.88 10.39 -18.08
CA LEU A 505 -46.84 11.57 -18.98
C LEU A 505 -45.41 11.92 -19.40
N THR A 506 -45.22 11.94 -20.71
CA THR A 506 -44.12 12.52 -21.49
C THR A 506 -44.10 14.05 -21.36
N GLN A 507 -42.93 14.67 -21.18
CA GLN A 507 -42.57 15.95 -21.83
C GLN A 507 -41.08 16.30 -21.59
N GLU A 508 -40.31 16.43 -22.67
CA GLU A 508 -39.10 17.26 -22.73
C GLU A 508 -39.47 18.76 -22.63
N PRO A 509 -38.50 19.67 -22.45
CA PRO A 509 -37.92 20.29 -23.65
C PRO A 509 -36.40 20.52 -23.60
N ALA A 510 -35.80 20.42 -24.79
CA ALA A 510 -34.50 20.98 -25.16
C ALA A 510 -34.64 22.40 -25.74
N GLY A 511 -33.64 23.26 -25.46
CA GLY A 511 -33.28 24.49 -26.20
C GLY A 511 -34.18 25.72 -25.97
N VAL A 512 -33.72 26.98 -26.04
CA VAL A 512 -32.72 27.62 -26.93
C VAL A 512 -32.41 29.06 -26.42
N HIS A 513 -31.19 29.57 -26.69
CA HIS A 513 -30.66 30.97 -26.78
C HIS A 513 -31.24 32.10 -25.88
N VAL A 514 -30.43 32.91 -25.18
CA VAL A 514 -29.38 33.85 -25.65
C VAL A 514 -28.25 33.94 -24.63
#